data_AF-A0AA39LXX4-F1
#
_entry.id   AF-A0AA39LXX4-F1
#
_cell.length_a   1.000
_cell.length_b   1.000
_cell.length_c   1.000
_cell.angle_alpha   90.00
_cell.angle_beta   90.00
_cell.angle_gamma   90.00
#
_symmetry.space_group_name_H-M   'P 1'
#
loop_
_entity.id
_entity.type
_entity.pdbx_description
1 polymer ?
#
loop_
_entity_poly.entity_id
_entity_poly.type
_entity_poly.pdbx_seq_one_letter_code
_entity_poly.pdbx_strand_id
1 'polypeptide(L)'
;MRIASLRFGLTIAAVLVIQIAFFLYWHGDKVKQYAFPESGVINATFANFHLEYEIVTNFSADRCKGKQLFIFVMTTVKFFAQRDVIRRTWASKNHTADALVVFIVGKDEKEENMKLMREENERYGDIIETTIPDVYNYTALKIHAGYYLHTKYCFDVPFVLRADDDVIVLPDRFVHFIKAGFFNNTGKAIYGIIWTEGKPVRDPSHKWYIPPEYYKPDTFPPYVNGPAYLMTRLAPKAILEKTKETTFFWIEDVMFTGIMANSTGVKLIDANGIFKSTIPHCLLSQTTAPNQSMLHTPTTPLSPIGFEHLDNNDQTVVSTNPPVTYQTNAFSSHFQLPRPSSRQLLTGPPNGHPSTPPESQNTTSNASNSDGSPSPKKKGVISKFFASARTLAPVVAIGTAVLKLGEYLADGSDPIGDISNGVNDVIDWATS
;
A
#
# COMPACT_ATOMS: atom_id res chain seq x y z
N MET A 1 -34.96 42.27 35.73
CA MET A 1 -33.97 42.69 34.71
C MET A 1 -32.68 43.11 35.40
N ARG A 2 -31.58 42.37 35.23
CA ARG A 2 -30.22 42.84 35.53
C ARG A 2 -29.50 43.05 34.21
N ILE A 3 -28.94 44.24 33.99
CA ILE A 3 -28.03 44.47 32.85
C ILE A 3 -26.72 43.77 33.20
N ALA A 4 -26.52 42.56 32.68
CA ALA A 4 -25.20 41.93 32.67
C ALA A 4 -24.26 42.86 31.88
N SER A 5 -23.38 43.57 32.58
CA SER A 5 -22.67 44.69 31.98
C SER A 5 -21.83 44.21 30.78
N LEU A 6 -21.74 45.03 29.73
CA LEU A 6 -20.96 44.71 28.52
C LEU A 6 -19.51 44.30 28.85
N ARG A 7 -18.95 44.86 29.93
CA ARG A 7 -17.63 44.52 30.48
C ARG A 7 -17.49 43.06 30.93
N PHE A 8 -18.57 42.44 31.44
CA PHE A 8 -18.59 41.05 31.90
C PHE A 8 -18.61 40.07 30.72
N GLY A 9 -19.41 40.35 29.69
CA GLY A 9 -19.37 39.58 28.43
C GLY A 9 -18.00 39.67 27.75
N LEU A 10 -17.40 40.87 27.74
CA LEU A 10 -16.05 41.09 27.23
C LEU A 10 -14.96 40.35 28.01
N THR A 11 -15.04 40.25 29.35
CA THR A 11 -14.06 39.46 30.11
C THR A 11 -14.21 37.96 29.88
N ILE A 12 -15.43 37.42 29.79
CA ILE A 12 -15.65 36.00 29.45
C ILE A 12 -15.11 35.68 28.05
N ALA A 13 -15.40 36.54 27.06
CA ALA A 13 -14.87 36.40 25.70
C ALA A 13 -13.33 36.45 25.67
N ALA A 14 -12.71 37.37 26.41
CA ALA A 14 -11.25 37.46 26.51
C ALA A 14 -10.63 36.20 27.15
N VAL A 15 -11.22 35.67 28.23
CA VAL A 15 -10.76 34.45 28.89
C VAL A 15 -10.88 33.23 27.96
N LEU A 16 -11.99 33.10 27.23
CA LEU A 16 -12.16 32.02 26.24
C LEU A 16 -11.14 32.12 25.10
N VAL A 17 -10.90 33.32 24.55
CA VAL A 17 -9.87 33.53 23.52
C VAL A 17 -8.47 33.19 24.05
N ILE A 18 -8.15 33.56 25.30
CA ILE A 18 -6.88 33.20 25.94
C ILE A 18 -6.76 31.69 26.13
N GLN A 19 -7.81 31.00 26.60
CA GLN A 19 -7.79 29.53 26.76
C GLN A 19 -7.65 28.79 25.42
N ILE A 20 -8.38 29.23 24.39
CA ILE A 20 -8.25 28.68 23.02
C ILE A 20 -6.84 28.93 22.48
N ALA A 21 -6.28 30.13 22.65
CA ALA A 21 -4.91 30.44 22.25
C ALA A 21 -3.88 29.59 23.02
N PHE A 22 -4.07 29.36 24.32
CA PHE A 22 -3.17 28.53 25.14
C PHE A 22 -3.25 27.06 24.75
N PHE A 23 -4.46 26.55 24.45
CA PHE A 23 -4.66 25.20 23.91
C PHE A 23 -3.99 25.05 22.54
N LEU A 24 -4.23 25.98 21.60
CA LEU A 24 -3.60 25.97 20.28
C LEU A 24 -2.07 26.18 20.33
N TYR A 25 -1.55 26.90 21.32
CA TYR A 25 -0.11 27.02 21.53
C TYR A 25 0.51 25.72 22.06
N TRP A 26 -0.11 25.12 23.10
CA TRP A 26 0.44 23.93 23.77
C TRP A 26 0.17 22.62 23.01
N HIS A 27 -0.91 22.56 22.23
CA HIS A 27 -1.33 21.37 21.47
C HIS A 27 -1.19 21.55 19.95
N GLY A 28 -0.92 22.76 19.44
CA GLY A 28 -0.88 23.04 17.99
C GLY A 28 0.12 22.20 17.20
N ASP A 29 1.28 21.87 17.77
CA ASP A 29 2.24 20.97 17.13
C ASP A 29 1.77 19.50 17.14
N LYS A 30 0.89 19.11 18.08
CA LYS A 30 0.15 17.84 17.98
C LYS A 30 -1.02 17.92 17.00
N VAL A 31 -1.67 19.07 16.85
CA VAL A 31 -2.67 19.29 15.78
C VAL A 31 -2.01 19.16 14.39
N LYS A 32 -0.75 19.59 14.22
CA LYS A 32 0.04 19.29 12.99
C LYS A 32 0.37 17.80 12.82
N GLN A 33 0.47 17.03 13.91
CA GLN A 33 0.63 15.57 13.84
C GLN A 33 -0.66 14.85 13.43
N TYR A 34 -1.83 15.43 13.74
CA TYR A 34 -3.15 14.98 13.28
C TYR A 34 -3.64 15.63 11.98
N ALA A 35 -2.92 16.63 11.46
CA ALA A 35 -3.11 17.12 10.11
C ALA A 35 -2.64 16.01 9.17
N PHE A 36 -3.60 15.25 8.63
CA PHE A 36 -3.34 14.24 7.62
C PHE A 36 -2.44 14.84 6.53
N PRO A 37 -1.27 14.25 6.23
CA PRO A 37 -0.54 14.60 5.01
C PRO A 37 -1.51 14.43 3.84
N GLU A 38 -1.51 15.36 2.88
CA GLU A 38 -2.25 15.14 1.65
C GLU A 38 -1.70 13.86 1.00
N SER A 39 -2.57 12.85 0.92
CA SER A 39 -2.29 11.57 0.25
C SER A 39 -2.08 11.85 -1.23
N GLY A 40 -0.83 12.12 -1.59
CA GLY A 40 -0.46 12.49 -2.95
C GLY A 40 -0.61 11.29 -3.87
N VAL A 41 -1.60 11.34 -4.76
CA VAL A 41 -1.88 10.29 -5.74
C VAL A 41 -0.61 9.92 -6.51
N ILE A 42 -0.25 8.64 -6.48
CA ILE A 42 0.96 8.07 -7.06
C ILE A 42 0.59 7.44 -8.40
N ASN A 43 1.25 7.91 -9.46
CA ASN A 43 0.97 7.50 -10.82
C ASN A 43 1.93 6.40 -11.26
N ALA A 44 1.48 5.14 -11.14
CA ALA A 44 2.11 4.01 -11.82
C ALA A 44 1.73 4.04 -13.30
N THR A 45 2.54 4.72 -14.12
CA THR A 45 2.32 4.84 -15.57
C THR A 45 3.34 4.01 -16.34
N PHE A 46 2.84 3.05 -17.13
CA PHE A 46 3.58 2.18 -18.03
C PHE A 46 3.14 2.44 -19.48
N ALA A 47 3.87 1.92 -20.47
CA ALA A 47 3.62 2.22 -21.89
C ALA A 47 2.23 1.78 -22.41
N ASN A 48 1.61 0.78 -21.77
CA ASN A 48 0.30 0.20 -22.13
C ASN A 48 -0.69 0.11 -20.95
N PHE A 49 -0.31 0.59 -19.76
CA PHE A 49 -1.08 0.40 -18.52
C PHE A 49 -0.88 1.60 -17.60
N HIS A 50 -1.90 1.97 -16.85
CA HIS A 50 -1.81 3.04 -15.86
C HIS A 50 -2.73 2.74 -14.68
N LEU A 51 -2.18 2.85 -13.46
CA LEU A 51 -2.96 2.91 -12.23
C LEU A 51 -2.56 4.15 -11.43
N GLU A 52 -3.57 4.88 -10.97
CA GLU A 52 -3.45 5.86 -9.89
C GLU A 52 -3.70 5.13 -8.56
N TYR A 53 -2.78 5.25 -7.59
CA TYR A 53 -2.95 4.66 -6.26
C TYR A 53 -2.42 5.59 -5.17
N GLU A 54 -2.79 5.31 -3.93
CA GLU A 54 -2.42 6.09 -2.76
C GLU A 54 -1.70 5.22 -1.73
N ILE A 55 -0.87 5.84 -0.89
CA ILE A 55 -0.35 5.27 0.35
C ILE A 55 -1.15 5.89 1.49
N VAL A 56 -2.02 5.09 2.12
CA VAL A 56 -2.98 5.55 3.14
C VAL A 56 -2.30 5.77 4.49
N THR A 57 -1.25 5.00 4.79
CA THR A 57 -0.50 5.13 6.05
C THR A 57 0.47 6.31 6.02
N ASN A 58 0.40 7.19 7.03
CA ASN A 58 1.36 8.27 7.22
C ASN A 58 2.78 7.71 7.46
N PHE A 59 3.73 8.06 6.60
CA PHE A 59 5.13 7.63 6.69
C PHE A 59 6.08 8.83 6.73
N SER A 60 6.80 9.02 7.85
CA SER A 60 7.87 10.02 7.95
C SER A 60 9.22 9.46 7.50
N ALA A 61 9.97 10.29 6.76
CA ALA A 61 11.37 10.08 6.41
C ALA A 61 12.29 9.90 7.65
N ASP A 62 11.92 10.43 8.83
CA ASP A 62 12.71 10.27 10.06
C ASP A 62 12.92 8.79 10.44
N ARG A 63 12.00 7.89 10.05
CA ARG A 63 12.13 6.44 10.27
C ARG A 63 13.38 5.83 9.61
N CYS A 64 13.89 6.49 8.58
CA CYS A 64 15.04 6.08 7.79
C CYS A 64 16.34 6.79 8.21
N LYS A 65 16.30 7.72 9.15
CA LYS A 65 17.46 8.49 9.62
C LYS A 65 18.53 7.56 10.23
N GLY A 66 19.74 7.62 9.70
CA GLY A 66 20.89 6.80 10.14
C GLY A 66 20.85 5.32 9.70
N LYS A 67 19.75 4.86 9.10
CA LYS A 67 19.61 3.46 8.67
C LYS A 67 20.53 3.14 7.49
N GLN A 68 21.08 1.93 7.50
CA GLN A 68 21.93 1.40 6.42
C GLN A 68 21.13 0.56 5.41
N LEU A 69 19.99 0.02 5.83
CA LEU A 69 19.18 -0.92 5.03
C LEU A 69 17.68 -0.61 5.17
N PHE A 70 17.00 -0.43 4.04
CA PHE A 70 15.54 -0.33 3.96
C PHE A 70 15.00 -1.67 3.42
N ILE A 71 14.24 -2.39 4.23
CA ILE A 71 13.61 -3.66 3.87
C ILE A 71 12.12 -3.42 3.67
N PHE A 72 11.60 -3.80 2.51
CA PHE A 72 10.16 -3.90 2.31
C PHE A 72 9.75 -5.34 2.00
N VAL A 73 8.76 -5.81 2.75
CA VAL A 73 8.17 -7.14 2.64
C VAL A 73 6.83 -7.01 1.93
N MET A 74 6.63 -7.73 0.82
CA MET A 74 5.30 -7.83 0.21
C MET A 74 4.47 -8.86 0.98
N THR A 75 3.22 -8.50 1.30
CA THR A 75 2.30 -9.36 2.03
C THR A 75 0.85 -9.02 1.63
N THR A 76 -0.10 -9.88 2.00
CA THR A 76 -1.55 -9.62 1.83
C THR A 76 -2.19 -9.26 3.16
N VAL A 77 -3.24 -8.43 3.13
CA VAL A 77 -4.00 -7.98 4.30
C VAL A 77 -4.31 -9.15 5.27
N LYS A 78 -4.67 -10.32 4.73
CA LYS A 78 -5.06 -11.52 5.49
C LYS A 78 -3.90 -12.22 6.24
N PHE A 79 -2.64 -11.97 5.91
CA PHE A 79 -1.48 -12.75 6.42
C PHE A 79 -0.92 -12.19 7.74
N PHE A 80 -1.80 -12.00 8.72
CA PHE A 80 -1.47 -11.51 10.07
C PHE A 80 -0.40 -12.38 10.76
N ALA A 81 -0.57 -13.71 10.71
CA ALA A 81 0.32 -14.66 11.38
C ALA A 81 1.74 -14.65 10.79
N GLN A 82 1.87 -14.48 9.47
CA GLN A 82 3.15 -14.39 8.77
C GLN A 82 3.91 -13.13 9.19
N ARG A 83 3.26 -11.95 9.16
CA ARG A 83 3.83 -10.69 9.65
C ARG A 83 4.26 -10.79 11.12
N ASP A 84 3.42 -11.37 11.95
CA ASP A 84 3.65 -11.58 13.39
C ASP A 84 4.83 -12.55 13.67
N VAL A 85 4.99 -13.62 12.89
CA VAL A 85 6.19 -14.48 12.90
C VAL A 85 7.44 -13.71 12.46
N ILE A 86 7.37 -12.92 11.40
CA ILE A 86 8.49 -12.08 10.92
C ILE A 86 8.93 -11.08 12.01
N ARG A 87 7.97 -10.38 12.64
CA ARG A 87 8.22 -9.43 13.76
C ARG A 87 8.87 -10.10 14.97
N ARG A 88 8.42 -11.31 15.35
CA ARG A 88 9.00 -12.06 16.48
C ARG A 88 10.38 -12.65 16.18
N THR A 89 10.68 -12.91 14.90
CA THR A 89 11.95 -13.53 14.47
C THR A 89 12.90 -12.48 13.90
N TRP A 90 13.14 -12.48 12.59
CA TRP A 90 14.22 -11.76 11.95
C TRP A 90 14.00 -10.24 11.82
N ALA A 91 12.75 -9.77 11.86
CA ALA A 91 12.44 -8.34 11.88
C ALA A 91 12.39 -7.75 13.31
N SER A 92 12.68 -8.56 14.35
CA SER A 92 12.69 -8.07 15.73
C SER A 92 13.71 -6.94 15.96
N LYS A 93 13.49 -6.12 16.99
CA LYS A 93 14.30 -4.92 17.29
C LYS A 93 15.80 -5.23 17.48
N ASN A 94 16.14 -6.46 17.87
CA ASN A 94 17.52 -6.90 18.09
C ASN A 94 18.32 -6.98 16.78
N HIS A 95 17.69 -7.38 15.66
CA HIS A 95 18.35 -7.50 14.36
C HIS A 95 18.21 -6.23 13.50
N THR A 96 17.29 -5.33 13.85
CA THR A 96 16.89 -4.18 13.02
C THR A 96 17.39 -2.82 13.52
N ALA A 97 18.39 -2.77 14.41
CA ALA A 97 18.97 -1.53 14.94
C ALA A 97 19.38 -0.52 13.84
N ASP A 98 20.11 -0.98 12.82
CA ASP A 98 20.54 -0.21 11.64
C ASP A 98 19.62 -0.36 10.41
N ALA A 99 18.55 -1.17 10.49
CA ALA A 99 17.62 -1.41 9.39
C ALA A 99 16.24 -0.78 9.65
N LEU A 100 15.45 -0.56 8.62
CA LEU A 100 14.00 -0.36 8.74
C LEU A 100 13.31 -1.51 8.00
N VAL A 101 12.35 -2.17 8.65
CA VAL A 101 11.45 -3.14 8.00
C VAL A 101 10.07 -2.50 7.89
N VAL A 102 9.43 -2.65 6.73
CA VAL A 102 8.02 -2.32 6.51
C VAL A 102 7.32 -3.42 5.71
N PHE A 103 6.02 -3.60 5.95
CA PHE A 103 5.15 -4.50 5.20
C PHE A 103 4.33 -3.69 4.19
N ILE A 104 4.26 -4.10 2.93
CA ILE A 104 3.43 -3.46 1.91
C ILE A 104 2.23 -4.33 1.60
N VAL A 105 1.03 -3.83 1.92
CA VAL A 105 -0.25 -4.49 1.65
C VAL A 105 -1.03 -3.78 0.55
N GLY A 106 -1.84 -4.55 -0.17
CA GLY A 106 -2.86 -4.00 -1.06
C GLY A 106 -4.16 -3.72 -0.31
N LYS A 107 -5.19 -3.35 -1.07
CA LYS A 107 -6.57 -3.27 -0.63
C LYS A 107 -7.28 -4.62 -0.81
N ASP A 108 -7.83 -5.14 0.27
CA ASP A 108 -8.74 -6.29 0.26
C ASP A 108 -10.16 -5.90 -0.18
N GLU A 109 -10.94 -6.85 -0.69
CA GLU A 109 -12.35 -6.64 -1.03
C GLU A 109 -13.24 -6.49 0.22
N LYS A 110 -12.86 -7.09 1.35
CA LYS A 110 -13.60 -6.99 2.61
C LYS A 110 -13.03 -5.88 3.49
N GLU A 111 -13.81 -4.84 3.74
CA GLU A 111 -13.44 -3.75 4.66
C GLU A 111 -13.21 -4.25 6.11
N GLU A 112 -13.78 -5.41 6.49
CA GLU A 112 -13.48 -6.12 7.73
C GLU A 112 -11.99 -6.50 7.85
N ASN A 113 -11.40 -7.06 6.79
CA ASN A 113 -9.97 -7.39 6.75
C ASN A 113 -9.13 -6.10 6.83
N MET A 114 -9.57 -5.03 6.15
CA MET A 114 -8.89 -3.73 6.20
C MET A 114 -8.95 -3.12 7.61
N LYS A 115 -10.07 -3.22 8.32
CA LYS A 115 -10.22 -2.78 9.72
C LYS A 115 -9.24 -3.51 10.64
N LEU A 116 -9.22 -4.84 10.60
CA LEU A 116 -8.31 -5.66 11.42
C LEU A 116 -6.83 -5.37 11.11
N MET A 117 -6.48 -5.08 9.85
CA MET A 117 -5.12 -4.68 9.46
C MET A 117 -4.76 -3.27 9.93
N ARG A 118 -5.72 -2.34 9.99
CA ARG A 118 -5.49 -1.01 10.59
C ARG A 118 -5.30 -1.10 12.11
N GLU A 119 -6.08 -1.93 12.80
CA GLU A 119 -5.89 -2.24 14.23
C GLU A 119 -4.51 -2.89 14.51
N GLU A 120 -4.04 -3.77 13.63
CA GLU A 120 -2.67 -4.29 13.66
C GLU A 120 -1.63 -3.16 13.46
N ASN A 121 -1.85 -2.26 12.50
CA ASN A 121 -0.93 -1.18 12.18
C ASN A 121 -0.89 -0.08 13.25
N GLU A 122 -1.99 0.19 13.96
CA GLU A 122 -2.01 1.06 15.14
C GLU A 122 -1.10 0.54 16.25
N ARG A 123 -0.94 -0.79 16.35
CA ARG A 123 -0.08 -1.45 17.35
C ARG A 123 1.40 -1.49 16.98
N TYR A 124 1.72 -1.68 15.70
CA TYR A 124 3.11 -1.91 15.23
C TYR A 124 3.70 -0.77 14.40
N GLY A 125 2.88 0.00 13.69
CA GLY A 125 3.28 1.12 12.85
C GLY A 125 4.17 0.74 11.67
N ASP A 126 4.23 -0.53 11.27
CA ASP A 126 5.14 -1.06 10.26
C ASP A 126 4.47 -1.47 8.93
N ILE A 127 3.14 -1.32 8.81
CA ILE A 127 2.41 -1.61 7.58
C ILE A 127 2.22 -0.33 6.76
N ILE A 128 2.42 -0.45 5.45
CA ILE A 128 2.15 0.55 4.42
C ILE A 128 0.89 0.09 3.69
N GLU A 129 -0.26 0.63 4.08
CA GLU A 129 -1.52 0.42 3.38
C GLU A 129 -1.50 1.14 2.03
N THR A 130 -1.78 0.42 0.95
CA THR A 130 -1.92 0.99 -0.40
C THR A 130 -3.31 0.71 -0.97
N THR A 131 -3.83 1.61 -1.81
CA THR A 131 -5.14 1.40 -2.48
C THR A 131 -5.07 0.44 -3.68
N ILE A 132 -3.90 -0.16 -3.95
CA ILE A 132 -3.66 -1.15 -5.01
C ILE A 132 -4.47 -2.42 -4.69
N PRO A 133 -5.36 -2.92 -5.57
CA PRO A 133 -6.14 -4.12 -5.29
C PRO A 133 -5.25 -5.34 -5.05
N ASP A 134 -5.52 -6.11 -4.00
CA ASP A 134 -4.66 -7.20 -3.53
C ASP A 134 -4.84 -8.50 -4.35
N VAL A 135 -4.47 -8.43 -5.63
CA VAL A 135 -4.54 -9.53 -6.61
C VAL A 135 -3.18 -9.73 -7.30
N TYR A 136 -2.86 -10.99 -7.65
CA TYR A 136 -1.54 -11.38 -8.16
C TYR A 136 -1.05 -10.53 -9.35
N ASN A 137 -1.94 -10.18 -10.29
CA ASN A 137 -1.59 -9.39 -11.47
C ASN A 137 -1.14 -7.94 -11.14
N TYR A 138 -1.36 -7.48 -9.90
CA TYR A 138 -0.93 -6.16 -9.41
C TYR A 138 0.17 -6.24 -8.34
N THR A 139 0.75 -7.41 -8.07
CA THR A 139 1.94 -7.56 -7.21
C THR A 139 3.08 -6.65 -7.66
N ALA A 140 3.29 -6.50 -8.98
CA ALA A 140 4.23 -5.56 -9.55
C ALA A 140 4.02 -4.09 -9.10
N LEU A 141 2.80 -3.70 -8.75
CA LEU A 141 2.49 -2.34 -8.27
C LEU A 141 2.83 -2.19 -6.78
N LYS A 142 2.85 -3.26 -5.98
CA LYS A 142 3.42 -3.24 -4.62
C LYS A 142 4.94 -3.05 -4.65
N ILE A 143 5.65 -3.66 -5.61
CA ILE A 143 7.08 -3.37 -5.85
C ILE A 143 7.28 -1.90 -6.21
N HIS A 144 6.46 -1.36 -7.13
CA HIS A 144 6.47 0.07 -7.49
C HIS A 144 6.26 0.96 -6.25
N ALA A 145 5.34 0.60 -5.35
CA ALA A 145 5.13 1.29 -4.09
C ALA A 145 6.34 1.21 -3.15
N GLY A 146 7.01 0.06 -3.03
CA GLY A 146 8.24 -0.08 -2.23
C GLY A 146 9.41 0.74 -2.78
N TYR A 147 9.60 0.74 -4.10
CA TYR A 147 10.61 1.57 -4.77
C TYR A 147 10.28 3.06 -4.63
N TYR A 148 9.00 3.44 -4.75
CA TYR A 148 8.55 4.83 -4.57
C TYR A 148 8.79 5.30 -3.15
N LEU A 149 8.38 4.50 -2.15
CA LEU A 149 8.52 4.81 -0.73
C LEU A 149 10.01 5.02 -0.36
N HIS A 150 10.91 4.15 -0.83
CA HIS A 150 12.34 4.36 -0.66
C HIS A 150 12.83 5.62 -1.36
N THR A 151 12.56 5.78 -2.66
CA THR A 151 13.14 6.87 -3.46
C THR A 151 12.58 8.26 -3.10
N LYS A 152 11.38 8.31 -2.49
CA LYS A 152 10.72 9.54 -2.04
C LYS A 152 11.05 9.93 -0.58
N TYR A 153 11.19 8.96 0.33
CA TYR A 153 11.31 9.23 1.78
C TYR A 153 12.61 8.71 2.42
N CYS A 154 13.33 7.77 1.80
CA CYS A 154 14.46 7.06 2.40
C CYS A 154 15.69 6.99 1.50
N PHE A 155 15.84 7.92 0.54
CA PHE A 155 16.91 7.91 -0.47
C PHE A 155 18.34 8.02 0.11
N ASP A 156 18.48 8.49 1.36
CA ASP A 156 19.76 8.48 2.07
C ASP A 156 20.15 7.10 2.64
N VAL A 157 19.19 6.18 2.78
CA VAL A 157 19.45 4.78 3.14
C VAL A 157 20.12 4.11 1.93
N PRO A 158 21.38 3.64 2.06
CA PRO A 158 22.21 3.28 0.91
C PRO A 158 21.74 2.00 0.19
N PHE A 159 21.09 1.08 0.90
CA PHE A 159 20.63 -0.19 0.35
C PHE A 159 19.15 -0.45 0.60
N VAL A 160 18.53 -1.15 -0.35
CA VAL A 160 17.12 -1.57 -0.34
C VAL A 160 17.06 -3.09 -0.50
N LEU A 161 16.31 -3.79 0.34
CA LEU A 161 16.04 -5.22 0.18
C LEU A 161 14.53 -5.44 -0.03
N ARG A 162 14.18 -6.12 -1.11
CA ARG A 162 12.84 -6.64 -1.40
C ARG A 162 12.75 -8.05 -0.85
N ALA A 163 11.64 -8.39 -0.19
CA ALA A 163 11.33 -9.73 0.30
C ALA A 163 9.84 -10.07 0.07
N ASP A 164 9.51 -11.35 -0.13
CA ASP A 164 8.15 -11.87 0.13
C ASP A 164 7.98 -12.22 1.61
N ASP A 165 6.76 -12.52 2.07
CA ASP A 165 6.47 -12.85 3.46
C ASP A 165 6.67 -14.35 3.83
N ASP A 166 7.16 -15.16 2.89
CA ASP A 166 7.56 -16.56 3.09
C ASP A 166 9.10 -16.75 3.23
N VAL A 167 9.89 -15.67 3.18
CA VAL A 167 11.36 -15.73 3.26
C VAL A 167 11.93 -15.40 4.64
N ILE A 168 13.16 -15.88 4.90
CA ILE A 168 13.96 -15.50 6.06
C ILE A 168 15.09 -14.57 5.60
N VAL A 169 15.10 -13.35 6.13
CA VAL A 169 16.19 -12.36 5.95
C VAL A 169 17.07 -12.36 7.21
N LEU A 170 18.32 -11.91 7.12
CA LEU A 170 19.19 -11.65 8.27
C LEU A 170 19.65 -10.18 8.24
N PRO A 171 18.82 -9.22 8.73
CA PRO A 171 19.07 -7.79 8.53
C PRO A 171 20.40 -7.30 9.14
N ASP A 172 20.76 -7.84 10.30
CA ASP A 172 22.03 -7.57 10.98
C ASP A 172 23.27 -8.05 10.18
N ARG A 173 23.17 -9.20 9.50
CA ARG A 173 24.22 -9.70 8.60
C ARG A 173 24.33 -8.87 7.33
N PHE A 174 23.22 -8.46 6.72
CA PHE A 174 23.26 -7.51 5.59
C PHE A 174 23.88 -6.17 6.02
N VAL A 175 23.47 -5.59 7.15
CA VAL A 175 24.07 -4.38 7.73
C VAL A 175 25.57 -4.56 7.97
N HIS A 176 26.00 -5.70 8.51
CA HIS A 176 27.42 -5.99 8.75
C HIS A 176 28.21 -5.99 7.43
N PHE A 177 27.74 -6.67 6.39
CA PHE A 177 28.38 -6.69 5.07
C PHE A 177 28.36 -5.31 4.37
N ILE A 178 27.30 -4.51 4.56
CA ILE A 178 27.23 -3.12 4.10
C ILE A 178 28.31 -2.27 4.80
N LYS A 179 28.39 -2.31 6.13
CA LYS A 179 29.38 -1.56 6.93
C LYS A 179 30.82 -2.03 6.69
N ALA A 180 31.02 -3.30 6.32
CA ALA A 180 32.32 -3.86 5.92
C ALA A 180 32.71 -3.54 4.46
N GLY A 181 31.85 -2.87 3.68
CA GLY A 181 32.14 -2.50 2.29
C GLY A 181 32.07 -3.65 1.28
N PHE A 182 31.48 -4.80 1.65
CA PHE A 182 31.33 -5.96 0.75
C PHE A 182 30.45 -5.63 -0.47
N PHE A 183 29.40 -4.85 -0.26
CA PHE A 183 28.53 -4.36 -1.33
C PHE A 183 28.99 -2.97 -1.80
N ASN A 184 29.27 -2.83 -3.09
CA ASN A 184 29.58 -1.53 -3.69
C ASN A 184 28.29 -0.67 -3.81
N ASN A 185 28.33 0.54 -3.26
CA ASN A 185 27.24 1.52 -3.23
C ASN A 185 27.41 2.71 -4.19
N THR A 186 28.51 2.80 -4.97
CA THR A 186 28.76 3.95 -5.86
C THR A 186 27.96 3.91 -7.17
N GLY A 187 27.48 2.73 -7.57
CA GLY A 187 26.72 2.51 -8.79
C GLY A 187 25.27 2.08 -8.56
N LYS A 188 24.56 1.85 -9.66
CA LYS A 188 23.24 1.21 -9.69
C LYS A 188 23.40 -0.30 -9.89
N ALA A 189 23.04 -1.10 -8.88
CA ALA A 189 23.19 -2.56 -8.93
C ALA A 189 22.10 -3.30 -8.14
N ILE A 190 21.86 -4.55 -8.53
CA ILE A 190 21.04 -5.55 -7.81
C ILE A 190 21.93 -6.78 -7.53
N TYR A 191 21.91 -7.25 -6.29
CA TYR A 191 22.60 -8.43 -5.81
C TYR A 191 21.57 -9.51 -5.48
N GLY A 192 21.75 -10.73 -6.01
CA GLY A 192 20.86 -11.86 -5.75
C GLY A 192 21.19 -13.09 -6.59
N ILE A 193 20.24 -14.04 -6.67
CA ILE A 193 20.35 -15.22 -7.53
C ILE A 193 19.97 -14.80 -8.96
N ILE A 194 20.90 -14.83 -9.91
CA ILE A 194 20.63 -14.43 -11.31
C ILE A 194 20.12 -15.64 -12.11
N TRP A 195 19.01 -15.45 -12.83
CA TRP A 195 18.51 -16.35 -13.85
C TRP A 195 18.88 -15.81 -15.24
N THR A 196 19.61 -16.60 -16.03
CA THR A 196 20.07 -16.26 -17.40
C THR A 196 19.29 -16.94 -18.51
N GLU A 197 18.60 -18.06 -18.22
CA GLU A 197 17.94 -18.90 -19.23
C GLU A 197 16.40 -18.90 -19.13
N GLY A 198 15.82 -17.99 -18.36
CA GLY A 198 14.37 -17.89 -18.18
C GLY A 198 13.63 -17.61 -19.49
N LYS A 199 12.52 -18.31 -19.72
CA LYS A 199 11.70 -18.21 -20.94
C LYS A 199 10.24 -17.92 -20.61
N PRO A 200 9.53 -17.15 -21.46
CA PRO A 200 8.08 -16.97 -21.32
C PRO A 200 7.35 -18.31 -21.48
N VAL A 201 6.49 -18.65 -20.52
CA VAL A 201 5.67 -19.86 -20.63
C VAL A 201 4.58 -19.64 -21.68
N ARG A 202 4.51 -20.51 -22.69
CA ARG A 202 3.57 -20.39 -23.82
C ARG A 202 2.32 -21.27 -23.70
N ASP A 203 2.17 -22.01 -22.60
CA ASP A 203 1.00 -22.82 -22.27
C ASP A 203 -0.11 -21.95 -21.62
N PRO A 204 -1.30 -21.78 -22.23
CA PRO A 204 -2.39 -20.97 -21.69
C PRO A 204 -2.99 -21.45 -20.36
N SER A 205 -2.71 -22.69 -19.94
CA SER A 205 -3.14 -23.22 -18.64
C SER A 205 -2.23 -22.79 -17.48
N HIS A 206 -1.02 -22.30 -17.77
CA HIS A 206 -0.03 -22.01 -16.75
C HIS A 206 -0.22 -20.62 -16.11
N LYS A 207 -0.04 -20.53 -14.78
CA LYS A 207 -0.14 -19.26 -14.01
C LYS A 207 0.80 -18.13 -14.46
N TRP A 208 1.77 -18.44 -15.31
CA TRP A 208 2.75 -17.52 -15.88
C TRP A 208 2.69 -17.47 -17.42
N TYR A 209 1.54 -17.82 -18.00
CA TYR A 209 1.31 -17.79 -19.44
C TYR A 209 1.50 -16.40 -20.05
N ILE A 210 2.41 -16.26 -21.01
CA ILE A 210 2.67 -15.01 -21.73
C ILE A 210 2.42 -15.22 -23.23
N PRO A 211 1.37 -14.59 -23.79
CA PRO A 211 1.07 -14.70 -25.21
C PRO A 211 2.25 -14.24 -26.10
N PRO A 212 2.56 -14.93 -27.22
CA PRO A 212 3.62 -14.52 -28.16
C PRO A 212 3.45 -13.08 -28.70
N GLU A 213 2.22 -12.61 -28.87
CA GLU A 213 1.88 -11.26 -29.28
C GLU A 213 2.17 -10.20 -28.20
N TYR A 214 2.19 -10.60 -26.92
CA TYR A 214 2.48 -9.73 -25.78
C TYR A 214 4.00 -9.63 -25.51
N TYR A 215 4.71 -10.75 -25.61
CA TYR A 215 6.16 -10.80 -25.47
C TYR A 215 6.77 -11.70 -26.55
N LYS A 216 7.29 -11.05 -27.60
CA LYS A 216 7.83 -11.71 -28.81
C LYS A 216 9.12 -12.50 -28.60
N PRO A 217 10.11 -12.07 -27.78
CA PRO A 217 11.32 -12.87 -27.56
C PRO A 217 11.03 -14.19 -26.83
N ASP A 218 11.77 -15.25 -27.16
CA ASP A 218 11.62 -16.58 -26.54
C ASP A 218 12.54 -16.82 -25.32
N THR A 219 13.25 -15.78 -24.90
CA THR A 219 14.08 -15.72 -23.70
C THR A 219 13.92 -14.34 -23.06
N PHE A 220 13.88 -14.28 -21.73
CA PHE A 220 14.01 -13.03 -21.00
C PHE A 220 15.45 -12.51 -21.03
N PRO A 221 15.69 -11.20 -20.84
CA PRO A 221 17.00 -10.75 -20.39
C PRO A 221 17.33 -11.37 -19.03
N PRO A 222 18.62 -11.50 -18.65
CA PRO A 222 18.99 -11.94 -17.30
C PRO A 222 18.29 -11.09 -16.23
N TYR A 223 17.77 -11.74 -15.21
CA TYR A 223 16.99 -11.13 -14.12
C TYR A 223 17.35 -11.78 -12.78
N VAL A 224 16.91 -11.19 -11.67
CA VAL A 224 17.17 -11.68 -10.32
C VAL A 224 15.93 -12.38 -9.77
N ASN A 225 16.12 -13.53 -9.15
CA ASN A 225 15.07 -14.38 -8.58
C ASN A 225 14.18 -13.60 -7.59
N GLY A 226 12.87 -13.60 -7.81
CA GLY A 226 11.88 -12.86 -7.04
C GLY A 226 12.03 -12.84 -5.51
N PRO A 227 12.07 -13.99 -4.80
CA PRO A 227 11.80 -14.06 -3.36
C PRO A 227 12.56 -13.07 -2.49
N ALA A 228 13.85 -12.85 -2.73
CA ALA A 228 14.59 -11.75 -2.12
C ALA A 228 15.78 -11.27 -2.96
N TYR A 229 15.98 -9.95 -3.00
CA TYR A 229 17.15 -9.32 -3.62
C TYR A 229 17.51 -7.98 -2.96
N LEU A 230 18.80 -7.65 -2.98
CA LEU A 230 19.37 -6.41 -2.43
C LEU A 230 19.72 -5.45 -3.57
N MET A 231 19.44 -4.17 -3.42
CA MET A 231 19.72 -3.12 -4.40
C MET A 231 20.52 -1.98 -3.76
N THR A 232 21.37 -1.32 -4.54
CA THR A 232 21.87 0.02 -4.17
C THR A 232 20.76 1.05 -4.36
N ARG A 233 20.76 2.14 -3.60
CA ARG A 233 19.75 3.21 -3.65
C ARG A 233 19.50 3.83 -5.04
N LEU A 234 20.46 3.73 -5.96
CA LEU A 234 20.33 4.27 -7.32
C LEU A 234 19.56 3.33 -8.28
N ALA A 235 19.49 2.03 -7.97
CA ALA A 235 18.77 1.07 -8.81
C ALA A 235 17.24 1.27 -8.83
N PRO A 236 16.50 1.33 -7.69
CA PRO A 236 15.05 1.51 -7.72
C PRO A 236 14.65 2.85 -8.36
N LYS A 237 15.47 3.91 -8.17
CA LYS A 237 15.27 5.19 -8.85
C LYS A 237 15.36 5.06 -10.37
N ALA A 238 16.47 4.50 -10.89
CA ALA A 238 16.67 4.34 -12.34
C ALA A 238 15.60 3.43 -12.98
N ILE A 239 15.15 2.41 -12.25
CA ILE A 239 14.08 1.51 -12.67
C ILE A 239 12.73 2.23 -12.74
N LEU A 240 12.37 3.03 -11.73
CA LEU A 240 11.14 3.82 -11.74
C LEU A 240 11.10 4.87 -12.86
N GLU A 241 12.24 5.50 -13.16
CA GLU A 241 12.37 6.47 -14.26
C GLU A 241 12.02 5.87 -15.63
N LYS A 242 12.15 4.53 -15.80
CA LYS A 242 11.88 3.81 -17.06
C LYS A 242 10.46 3.25 -17.20
N THR A 243 9.64 3.34 -16.14
CA THR A 243 8.25 2.80 -16.12
C THR A 243 7.43 3.17 -17.36
N LYS A 244 7.33 4.47 -17.65
CA LYS A 244 6.53 5.04 -18.75
C LYS A 244 6.88 4.53 -20.14
N GLU A 245 8.12 4.09 -20.35
CA GLU A 245 8.62 3.58 -21.64
C GLU A 245 8.55 2.04 -21.72
N THR A 246 8.16 1.37 -20.63
CA THR A 246 8.14 -0.09 -20.53
C THR A 246 6.70 -0.60 -20.57
N THR A 247 6.44 -1.62 -21.39
CA THR A 247 5.19 -2.38 -21.34
C THR A 247 5.05 -3.02 -19.95
N PHE A 248 3.93 -2.80 -19.27
CA PHE A 248 3.65 -3.46 -17.99
C PHE A 248 3.68 -4.99 -18.16
N PHE A 249 4.15 -5.68 -17.13
CA PHE A 249 4.39 -7.11 -17.16
C PHE A 249 4.19 -7.63 -15.73
N TRP A 250 3.25 -8.56 -15.54
CA TRP A 250 2.77 -8.94 -14.20
C TRP A 250 3.74 -9.84 -13.42
N ILE A 251 4.69 -10.48 -14.10
CA ILE A 251 5.80 -11.20 -13.46
C ILE A 251 6.86 -10.16 -13.09
N GLU A 252 6.87 -9.76 -11.81
CA GLU A 252 7.48 -8.52 -11.39
C GLU A 252 9.01 -8.56 -11.33
N ASP A 253 9.58 -9.72 -11.04
CA ASP A 253 11.03 -9.90 -10.99
C ASP A 253 11.67 -9.78 -12.39
N VAL A 254 11.11 -10.46 -13.40
CA VAL A 254 11.45 -10.31 -14.82
C VAL A 254 11.28 -8.87 -15.29
N MET A 255 10.21 -8.18 -14.88
CA MET A 255 9.97 -6.79 -15.30
C MET A 255 11.00 -5.82 -14.72
N PHE A 256 11.10 -5.74 -13.39
CA PHE A 256 11.91 -4.74 -12.71
C PHE A 256 13.40 -5.08 -12.73
N THR A 257 13.76 -6.34 -12.45
CA THR A 257 15.15 -6.77 -12.31
C THR A 257 15.76 -7.32 -13.60
N GLY A 258 14.93 -7.61 -14.61
CA GLY A 258 15.38 -7.97 -15.97
C GLY A 258 15.22 -6.81 -16.95
N ILE A 259 14.00 -6.62 -17.46
CA ILE A 259 13.70 -5.72 -18.59
C ILE A 259 14.08 -4.26 -18.28
N MET A 260 13.63 -3.73 -17.13
CA MET A 260 13.93 -2.35 -16.73
C MET A 260 15.39 -2.20 -16.29
N ALA A 261 15.92 -3.10 -15.47
CA ALA A 261 17.32 -3.06 -15.03
C ALA A 261 18.31 -3.05 -16.19
N ASN A 262 18.14 -3.95 -17.17
CA ASN A 262 18.97 -4.02 -18.37
C ASN A 262 18.89 -2.72 -19.19
N SER A 263 17.67 -2.26 -19.52
CA SER A 263 17.47 -1.04 -20.32
C SER A 263 17.85 0.26 -19.60
N THR A 264 18.08 0.22 -18.28
CA THR A 264 18.58 1.35 -17.47
C THR A 264 20.05 1.19 -17.08
N GLY A 265 20.74 0.12 -17.50
CA GLY A 265 22.15 -0.11 -17.17
C GLY A 265 22.40 -0.34 -15.68
N VAL A 266 21.43 -0.91 -14.96
CA VAL A 266 21.61 -1.42 -13.59
C VAL A 266 22.36 -2.74 -13.68
N LYS A 267 23.47 -2.88 -12.94
CA LYS A 267 24.28 -4.10 -12.96
C LYS A 267 23.63 -5.19 -12.11
N LEU A 268 23.45 -6.37 -12.68
CA LEU A 268 23.13 -7.57 -11.90
C LEU A 268 24.44 -8.19 -11.38
N ILE A 269 24.47 -8.58 -10.12
CA ILE A 269 25.63 -9.16 -9.45
C ILE A 269 25.19 -10.44 -8.75
N ASP A 270 25.85 -11.56 -9.09
CA ASP A 270 25.58 -12.85 -8.47
C ASP A 270 25.92 -12.80 -6.98
N ALA A 271 24.96 -13.21 -6.15
CA ALA A 271 25.10 -13.34 -4.71
C ALA A 271 24.55 -14.69 -4.18
N ASN A 272 24.69 -15.78 -4.96
CA ASN A 272 24.33 -17.17 -4.59
C ASN A 272 25.00 -17.67 -3.28
N GLY A 273 26.06 -17.01 -2.80
CA GLY A 273 26.66 -17.29 -1.49
C GLY A 273 25.90 -16.68 -0.30
N ILE A 274 25.07 -15.65 -0.54
CA ILE A 274 24.32 -14.88 0.46
C ILE A 274 22.83 -15.21 0.39
N PHE A 275 22.27 -15.29 -0.83
CA PHE A 275 20.89 -15.68 -1.09
C PHE A 275 20.81 -17.16 -1.41
N LYS A 276 19.83 -17.88 -0.86
CA LYS A 276 19.61 -19.31 -1.13
C LYS A 276 18.14 -19.59 -1.42
N SER A 277 17.89 -20.41 -2.44
CA SER A 277 16.56 -20.87 -2.84
C SER A 277 15.98 -21.98 -1.95
N THR A 278 16.77 -22.53 -1.03
CA THR A 278 16.40 -23.60 -0.10
C THR A 278 17.01 -23.35 1.28
N ILE A 279 16.21 -23.58 2.32
CA ILE A 279 16.69 -23.63 3.70
C ILE A 279 17.44 -24.95 3.90
N PRO A 280 18.70 -24.96 4.35
CA PRO A 280 19.42 -26.19 4.68
C PRO A 280 18.67 -27.02 5.73
N HIS A 281 18.55 -28.33 5.52
CA HIS A 281 17.81 -29.26 6.40
C HIS A 281 18.19 -29.14 7.89
N CYS A 282 19.45 -28.80 8.19
CA CYS A 282 19.95 -28.62 9.56
C CYS A 282 19.41 -27.39 10.31
N LEU A 283 18.77 -26.43 9.63
CA LEU A 283 18.02 -25.34 10.26
C LEU A 283 16.57 -25.75 10.58
N LEU A 284 15.99 -26.67 9.79
CA LEU A 284 14.66 -27.24 10.05
C LEU A 284 14.66 -28.19 11.25
N SER A 285 15.81 -28.79 11.59
CA SER A 285 15.97 -29.67 12.75
C SER A 285 16.29 -28.95 14.07
N GLN A 286 16.37 -27.62 14.09
CA GLN A 286 16.63 -26.83 15.31
C GLN A 286 15.37 -26.15 15.86
N THR A 287 14.26 -26.15 15.13
CA THR A 287 12.98 -25.57 15.56
C THR A 287 12.09 -26.54 16.34
N THR A 288 12.42 -27.84 16.37
CA THR A 288 11.69 -28.86 17.13
C THR A 288 12.04 -28.82 18.63
N ALA A 289 11.74 -27.70 19.28
CA ALA A 289 11.58 -27.67 20.73
C ALA A 289 10.28 -28.42 21.10
N PRO A 290 10.23 -29.27 22.16
CA PRO A 290 9.22 -30.35 22.23
C PRO A 290 7.74 -29.94 22.42
N ASN A 291 7.42 -28.66 22.56
CA ASN A 291 6.08 -28.16 22.96
C ASN A 291 5.57 -26.97 22.13
N GLN A 292 6.05 -26.76 20.90
CA GLN A 292 5.41 -25.82 19.96
C GLN A 292 5.18 -26.46 18.59
N SER A 293 3.94 -26.88 18.36
CA SER A 293 3.45 -27.39 17.07
C SER A 293 3.31 -26.24 16.06
N MET A 294 4.41 -25.86 15.40
CA MET A 294 4.30 -25.10 14.15
C MET A 294 3.67 -25.99 13.09
N LEU A 295 2.42 -25.68 12.70
CA LEU A 295 1.76 -26.35 11.58
C LEU A 295 2.54 -26.05 10.29
N HIS A 296 3.10 -27.09 9.68
CA HIS A 296 3.40 -27.06 8.26
C HIS A 296 2.08 -27.11 7.49
N THR A 297 1.84 -26.14 6.61
CA THR A 297 0.87 -26.25 5.53
C THR A 297 1.61 -26.47 4.20
N PRO A 298 1.23 -27.47 3.39
CA PRO A 298 1.69 -27.54 2.01
C PRO A 298 1.03 -26.44 1.17
N THR A 299 1.59 -26.17 0.00
CA THR A 299 1.12 -25.12 -0.91
C THR A 299 -0.34 -25.28 -1.35
N THR A 300 -1.03 -24.14 -1.53
CA THR A 300 -2.45 -23.91 -1.92
C THR A 300 -3.45 -23.79 -0.76
N PRO A 301 -4.45 -22.87 -0.87
CA PRO A 301 -5.35 -22.53 0.23
C PRO A 301 -6.56 -23.47 0.34
N LEU A 302 -6.92 -23.84 1.57
CA LEU A 302 -8.17 -24.55 1.87
C LEU A 302 -9.21 -23.60 2.47
N SER A 303 -10.45 -23.75 2.02
CA SER A 303 -11.64 -23.13 2.62
C SER A 303 -11.97 -23.76 3.98
N PRO A 304 -12.66 -23.04 4.89
CA PRO A 304 -12.83 -23.48 6.27
C PRO A 304 -13.85 -24.61 6.42
N ILE A 305 -13.47 -25.66 7.14
CA ILE A 305 -14.37 -26.66 7.75
C ILE A 305 -13.95 -26.77 9.22
N GLY A 306 -14.93 -26.95 10.12
CA GLY A 306 -14.77 -26.73 11.56
C GLY A 306 -13.93 -27.77 12.30
N PHE A 307 -13.47 -27.40 13.49
CA PHE A 307 -12.90 -28.31 14.47
C PHE A 307 -14.01 -29.10 15.16
N GLU A 308 -13.89 -30.43 15.18
CA GLU A 308 -14.51 -31.27 16.21
C GLU A 308 -13.54 -32.42 16.58
N HIS A 309 -13.85 -33.16 17.65
CA HIS A 309 -12.84 -33.74 18.54
C HIS A 309 -11.82 -34.73 17.93
N LEU A 310 -10.60 -34.66 18.48
CA LEU A 310 -9.64 -35.77 18.51
C LEU A 310 -10.08 -36.80 19.55
N ASP A 311 -9.92 -38.08 19.26
CA ASP A 311 -9.89 -39.13 20.27
C ASP A 311 -8.72 -40.10 19.98
N ASN A 312 -8.15 -40.69 21.03
CA ASN A 312 -6.93 -41.50 20.90
C ASN A 312 -7.25 -42.99 20.78
N ASN A 313 -6.67 -43.70 19.81
CA ASN A 313 -5.78 -44.83 20.12
C ASN A 313 -5.17 -45.57 18.91
N ASP A 314 -4.04 -46.19 19.24
CA ASP A 314 -3.50 -47.48 18.77
C ASP A 314 -2.65 -47.67 17.50
N GLN A 315 -1.56 -48.39 17.77
CA GLN A 315 -0.79 -49.39 17.02
C GLN A 315 -0.27 -49.22 15.59
N THR A 316 0.93 -49.78 15.44
CA THR A 316 1.79 -49.87 14.26
C THR A 316 1.22 -50.77 13.15
N VAL A 317 1.26 -50.29 11.90
CA VAL A 317 1.25 -51.14 10.71
C VAL A 317 2.36 -50.68 9.75
N VAL A 318 3.18 -51.62 9.27
CA VAL A 318 4.15 -51.40 8.19
C VAL A 318 3.74 -52.27 7.01
N SER A 319 3.30 -51.65 5.90
CA SER A 319 3.53 -52.24 4.58
C SER A 319 3.38 -51.23 3.42
N THR A 320 4.17 -51.51 2.39
CA THR A 320 4.16 -51.06 1.00
C THR A 320 2.88 -50.42 0.43
N ASN A 321 3.05 -49.37 -0.39
CA ASN A 321 2.13 -49.04 -1.49
C ASN A 321 2.93 -48.67 -2.77
N PRO A 322 2.43 -49.00 -3.98
CA PRO A 322 3.04 -48.64 -5.26
C PRO A 322 2.77 -47.17 -5.65
N PRO A 323 3.48 -46.61 -6.65
CA PRO A 323 3.25 -45.24 -7.10
C PRO A 323 1.86 -45.08 -7.77
N VAL A 324 1.02 -44.21 -7.22
CA VAL A 324 -0.28 -43.86 -7.80
C VAL A 324 -0.14 -42.59 -8.64
N THR A 325 -0.41 -42.70 -9.94
CA THR A 325 -0.43 -41.57 -10.87
C THR A 325 -1.68 -40.72 -10.65
N TYR A 326 -1.54 -39.44 -10.29
CA TYR A 326 -2.66 -38.52 -10.13
C TYR A 326 -2.72 -37.49 -11.27
N GLN A 327 -3.91 -37.35 -11.86
CA GLN A 327 -4.20 -36.33 -12.88
C GLN A 327 -4.34 -34.95 -12.23
N THR A 328 -3.67 -33.95 -12.77
CA THR A 328 -3.80 -32.55 -12.33
C THR A 328 -5.04 -31.90 -12.93
N ASN A 329 -6.13 -31.80 -12.16
CA ASN A 329 -7.28 -30.99 -12.54
C ASN A 329 -6.91 -29.49 -12.46
N ALA A 330 -6.69 -28.87 -13.62
CA ALA A 330 -6.33 -27.47 -13.72
C ALA A 330 -7.55 -26.55 -13.44
N PHE A 331 -7.52 -25.82 -12.32
CA PHE A 331 -8.46 -24.72 -12.09
C PHE A 331 -8.10 -23.53 -12.98
N SER A 332 -8.79 -23.41 -14.12
CA SER A 332 -8.61 -22.29 -15.05
C SER A 332 -9.21 -20.99 -14.47
N SER A 333 -8.42 -20.26 -13.68
CA SER A 333 -8.65 -18.83 -13.50
C SER A 333 -8.35 -18.14 -14.83
N HIS A 334 -9.38 -17.78 -15.60
CA HIS A 334 -9.21 -17.16 -16.91
C HIS A 334 -8.37 -15.88 -16.83
N PHE A 335 -7.17 -15.94 -17.43
CA PHE A 335 -6.27 -14.80 -17.54
C PHE A 335 -6.88 -13.74 -18.47
N GLN A 336 -7.48 -12.69 -17.89
CA GLN A 336 -7.87 -11.50 -18.64
C GLN A 336 -6.76 -10.45 -18.55
N LEU A 337 -6.15 -10.17 -19.70
CA LEU A 337 -5.30 -9.01 -19.91
C LEU A 337 -6.03 -7.73 -19.47
N PRO A 338 -5.35 -6.77 -18.81
CA PRO A 338 -5.89 -5.44 -18.59
C PRO A 338 -6.32 -4.84 -19.93
N ARG A 339 -7.62 -4.62 -20.12
CA ARG A 339 -8.14 -4.08 -21.39
C ARG A 339 -7.61 -2.65 -21.55
N PRO A 340 -6.91 -2.31 -22.65
CA PRO A 340 -6.44 -0.95 -22.86
C PRO A 340 -7.65 0.00 -22.97
N SER A 341 -7.54 1.18 -22.38
CA SER A 341 -8.55 2.22 -22.56
C SER A 341 -8.55 2.67 -24.02
N SER A 342 -9.68 2.54 -24.69
CA SER A 342 -9.81 2.75 -26.13
C SER A 342 -9.76 4.24 -26.50
N ARG A 343 -8.55 4.77 -26.69
CA ARG A 343 -8.30 5.98 -27.48
C ARG A 343 -7.94 5.65 -28.92
N GLN A 344 -8.36 6.54 -29.81
CA GLN A 344 -8.45 6.29 -31.25
C GLN A 344 -7.08 6.13 -31.91
N LEU A 345 -6.99 5.24 -32.90
CA LEU A 345 -5.91 5.31 -33.89
C LEU A 345 -6.08 6.61 -34.70
N LEU A 346 -5.11 7.51 -34.58
CA LEU A 346 -4.97 8.63 -35.51
C LEU A 346 -4.14 8.16 -36.72
N THR A 347 -4.83 7.63 -37.73
CA THR A 347 -4.25 7.39 -39.05
C THR A 347 -4.04 8.73 -39.78
N GLY A 348 -2.81 9.23 -39.81
CA GLY A 348 -2.46 10.43 -40.55
C GLY A 348 -2.37 10.19 -42.07
N PRO A 349 -3.01 11.01 -42.93
CA PRO A 349 -2.81 10.99 -44.37
C PRO A 349 -1.52 11.77 -44.78
N PRO A 350 -0.97 11.54 -45.98
CA PRO A 350 0.29 12.15 -46.44
C PRO A 350 0.15 13.59 -46.98
N ASN A 351 1.30 14.25 -47.18
CA ASN A 351 1.42 15.65 -47.58
C ASN A 351 0.89 15.97 -48.99
N GLY A 352 0.33 17.17 -49.16
CA GLY A 352 0.03 17.82 -50.43
C GLY A 352 -0.16 19.33 -50.23
N HIS A 353 0.31 20.17 -51.17
CA HIS A 353 0.34 21.64 -51.04
C HIS A 353 -0.60 22.33 -52.08
N PRO A 354 -0.79 23.67 -52.12
CA PRO A 354 -2.12 24.25 -51.95
C PRO A 354 -2.75 24.89 -53.20
N SER A 355 -4.07 25.13 -53.14
CA SER A 355 -4.80 26.02 -54.07
C SER A 355 -6.09 26.56 -53.45
N THR A 356 -6.42 27.83 -53.71
CA THR A 356 -7.59 28.59 -53.22
C THR A 356 -7.96 29.71 -54.21
N PRO A 357 -9.16 30.32 -54.18
CA PRO A 357 -10.49 29.86 -53.78
C PRO A 357 -11.46 29.93 -55.00
N PRO A 358 -12.81 29.95 -54.85
CA PRO A 358 -13.49 31.24 -54.59
C PRO A 358 -14.73 31.20 -53.65
N GLU A 359 -15.18 32.42 -53.34
CA GLU A 359 -16.56 32.90 -53.08
C GLU A 359 -17.73 32.07 -53.65
N SER A 360 -19.00 32.15 -53.19
CA SER A 360 -19.73 32.91 -52.13
C SER A 360 -21.11 32.22 -51.89
N GLN A 361 -22.20 32.69 -51.22
CA GLN A 361 -22.73 33.99 -50.76
C GLN A 361 -23.52 33.84 -49.42
N ASN A 362 -24.21 34.91 -48.99
CA ASN A 362 -25.11 34.98 -47.83
C ASN A 362 -26.44 34.22 -48.01
N THR A 363 -27.14 33.94 -46.90
CA THR A 363 -28.50 34.50 -46.68
C THR A 363 -28.93 34.45 -45.20
N THR A 364 -29.77 35.40 -44.80
CA THR A 364 -30.27 35.59 -43.43
C THR A 364 -31.78 35.39 -43.34
N SER A 365 -32.32 34.95 -42.19
CA SER A 365 -33.30 35.72 -41.38
C SER A 365 -33.98 34.92 -40.26
N ASN A 366 -34.42 35.66 -39.23
CA ASN A 366 -35.55 35.48 -38.29
C ASN A 366 -35.85 34.07 -37.71
N ALA A 367 -35.83 33.78 -36.40
CA ALA A 367 -36.17 34.52 -35.17
C ALA A 367 -37.67 34.62 -34.82
N SER A 368 -38.08 33.87 -33.78
CA SER A 368 -39.20 34.17 -32.87
C SER A 368 -39.03 33.38 -31.55
N ASN A 369 -39.68 33.81 -30.47
CA ASN A 369 -39.35 33.43 -29.08
C ASN A 369 -40.21 32.29 -28.52
N SER A 370 -39.69 31.54 -27.52
CA SER A 370 -40.38 31.36 -26.23
C SER A 370 -39.47 30.82 -25.11
N ASP A 371 -39.88 31.14 -23.88
CA ASP A 371 -39.32 30.95 -22.54
C ASP A 371 -38.63 29.62 -22.16
N GLY A 372 -37.85 29.64 -21.06
CA GLY A 372 -37.59 28.43 -20.25
C GLY A 372 -36.16 28.20 -19.72
N SER A 373 -35.70 28.95 -18.71
CA SER A 373 -34.48 28.62 -17.94
C SER A 373 -34.77 27.71 -16.73
N PRO A 374 -33.79 27.01 -16.10
CA PRO A 374 -32.46 26.60 -16.58
C PRO A 374 -32.07 25.13 -16.26
N SER A 375 -30.83 24.74 -16.60
CA SER A 375 -30.26 23.38 -16.44
C SER A 375 -30.05 22.87 -14.99
N PRO A 376 -30.16 21.55 -14.73
CA PRO A 376 -29.84 20.93 -13.44
C PRO A 376 -28.32 20.64 -13.25
N LYS A 377 -27.49 21.68 -13.09
CA LYS A 377 -26.10 21.53 -12.62
C LYS A 377 -25.98 21.78 -11.11
N LYS A 378 -26.05 20.71 -10.29
CA LYS A 378 -25.41 20.52 -8.95
C LYS A 378 -26.02 19.33 -8.19
N LYS A 379 -25.39 18.15 -8.26
CA LYS A 379 -25.61 17.03 -7.31
C LYS A 379 -24.29 16.41 -6.75
N GLY A 380 -23.16 17.10 -6.93
CA GLY A 380 -21.82 16.62 -6.50
C GLY A 380 -21.16 17.37 -5.34
N VAL A 381 -21.87 18.28 -4.66
CA VAL A 381 -21.29 19.14 -3.59
C VAL A 381 -21.75 18.72 -2.18
N ILE A 382 -22.93 18.10 -2.05
CA ILE A 382 -23.56 17.82 -0.75
C ILE A 382 -22.88 16.64 -0.02
N SER A 383 -22.43 15.60 -0.73
CA SER A 383 -21.75 14.45 -0.10
C SER A 383 -20.42 14.81 0.56
N LYS A 384 -19.68 15.80 0.03
CA LYS A 384 -18.45 16.31 0.66
C LYS A 384 -18.70 17.17 1.91
N PHE A 385 -19.92 17.68 2.12
CA PHE A 385 -20.27 18.39 3.35
C PHE A 385 -20.47 17.44 4.55
N PHE A 386 -21.10 16.28 4.34
CA PHE A 386 -21.37 15.33 5.43
C PHE A 386 -20.12 14.64 6.00
N ALA A 387 -19.03 14.53 5.24
CA ALA A 387 -17.75 14.06 5.77
C ALA A 387 -17.13 15.04 6.80
N SER A 388 -17.29 16.35 6.59
CA SER A 388 -16.77 17.39 7.49
C SER A 388 -17.58 17.51 8.80
N ALA A 389 -18.82 17.00 8.82
CA ALA A 389 -19.70 17.09 9.99
C ALA A 389 -19.25 16.21 11.17
N ARG A 390 -18.57 15.07 10.93
CA ARG A 390 -18.18 14.14 11.99
C ARG A 390 -16.93 14.58 12.77
N THR A 391 -16.00 15.30 12.15
CA THR A 391 -14.81 15.84 12.83
C THR A 391 -15.07 17.16 13.58
N LEU A 392 -16.13 17.89 13.21
CA LEU A 392 -16.59 19.07 13.96
C LEU A 392 -17.51 18.73 15.14
N ALA A 393 -18.06 17.52 15.21
CA ALA A 393 -19.06 17.15 16.22
C ALA A 393 -18.65 17.44 17.68
N PRO A 394 -17.42 17.15 18.16
CA PRO A 394 -17.03 17.47 19.54
C PRO A 394 -16.93 18.99 19.79
N VAL A 395 -16.42 19.74 18.82
CA VAL A 395 -16.23 21.20 18.92
C VAL A 395 -17.59 21.92 18.87
N VAL A 396 -18.50 21.45 18.02
CA VAL A 396 -19.88 21.95 17.94
C VAL A 396 -20.69 21.56 19.16
N ALA A 397 -20.52 20.35 19.72
CA ALA A 397 -21.16 19.92 20.97
C ALA A 397 -20.68 20.76 22.17
N ILE A 398 -19.38 21.01 22.30
CA ILE A 398 -18.85 21.93 23.32
C ILE A 398 -19.39 23.35 23.10
N GLY A 399 -19.44 23.83 21.85
CA GLY A 399 -20.00 25.13 21.51
C GLY A 399 -21.48 25.28 21.87
N THR A 400 -22.32 24.29 21.57
CA THR A 400 -23.76 24.31 21.89
C THR A 400 -24.03 24.05 23.38
N ALA A 401 -23.20 23.26 24.06
CA ALA A 401 -23.26 23.10 25.52
C ALA A 401 -22.94 24.44 26.22
N VAL A 402 -21.88 25.15 25.80
CA VAL A 402 -21.53 26.47 26.35
C VAL A 402 -22.59 27.53 26.04
N LEU A 403 -23.19 27.50 24.85
CA LEU A 403 -24.31 28.40 24.51
C LEU A 403 -25.55 28.12 25.38
N LYS A 404 -25.97 26.87 25.52
CA LYS A 404 -27.07 26.49 26.43
C LYS A 404 -26.77 26.86 27.88
N LEU A 405 -25.55 26.65 28.35
CA LEU A 405 -25.16 27.06 29.71
C LEU A 405 -25.29 28.58 29.90
N GLY A 406 -24.99 29.36 28.86
CA GLY A 406 -25.24 30.80 28.82
C GLY A 406 -26.73 31.18 28.87
N GLU A 407 -27.60 30.42 28.23
CA GLU A 407 -29.07 30.61 28.28
C GLU A 407 -29.64 30.27 29.66
N TYR A 408 -29.28 29.11 30.25
CA TYR A 408 -29.69 28.73 31.61
C TYR A 408 -29.25 29.76 32.66
N LEU A 409 -28.01 30.27 32.56
CA LEU A 409 -27.48 31.31 33.46
C LEU A 409 -28.09 32.69 33.23
N ALA A 410 -28.82 32.91 32.13
CA ALA A 410 -29.55 34.15 31.87
C ALA A 410 -30.97 34.14 32.48
N ASP A 411 -31.63 32.97 32.50
CA ASP A 411 -33.00 32.81 33.05
C ASP A 411 -33.03 32.41 34.54
N GLY A 412 -31.92 31.87 35.07
CA GLY A 412 -31.69 31.75 36.52
C GLY A 412 -32.25 30.48 37.17
N SER A 413 -32.41 29.40 36.40
CA SER A 413 -32.75 28.06 36.90
C SER A 413 -31.49 27.28 37.33
N ASP A 414 -31.63 26.37 38.30
CA ASP A 414 -30.52 25.68 38.97
C ASP A 414 -30.05 24.46 38.13
N PRO A 415 -28.79 24.43 37.61
CA PRO A 415 -28.42 23.54 36.51
C PRO A 415 -27.92 22.14 36.91
N ILE A 416 -27.79 21.84 38.20
CA ILE A 416 -26.98 20.69 38.66
C ILE A 416 -27.65 19.33 38.39
N GLY A 417 -28.98 19.27 38.25
CA GLY A 417 -29.71 18.00 38.02
C GLY A 417 -29.55 17.43 36.60
N ASP A 418 -29.94 18.18 35.58
CA ASP A 418 -30.09 17.64 34.21
C ASP A 418 -28.76 17.45 33.47
N ILE A 419 -27.70 18.18 33.83
CA ILE A 419 -26.38 18.04 33.19
C ILE A 419 -25.82 16.62 33.37
N SER A 420 -26.13 15.96 34.49
CA SER A 420 -25.74 14.57 34.76
C SER A 420 -26.30 13.59 33.71
N ASN A 421 -27.54 13.82 33.26
CA ASN A 421 -28.21 12.92 32.31
C ASN A 421 -27.73 13.19 30.88
N GLY A 422 -27.73 14.47 30.47
CA GLY A 422 -27.33 14.87 29.13
C GLY A 422 -25.86 14.61 28.77
N VAL A 423 -24.97 14.44 29.75
CA VAL A 423 -23.59 13.99 29.51
C VAL A 423 -23.53 12.49 29.24
N ASN A 424 -24.32 11.68 29.94
CA ASN A 424 -24.37 10.23 29.74
C ASN A 424 -25.01 9.89 28.38
N ASP A 425 -26.11 10.53 28.00
CA ASP A 425 -26.75 10.36 26.68
C ASP A 425 -25.78 10.65 25.53
N VAL A 426 -24.86 11.62 25.70
CA VAL A 426 -23.83 11.98 24.71
C VAL A 426 -22.67 10.98 24.69
N ILE A 427 -22.37 10.31 25.81
CA ILE A 427 -21.35 9.24 25.88
C ILE A 427 -21.89 7.95 25.24
N ASP A 428 -23.14 7.58 25.52
CA ASP A 428 -23.79 6.42 24.90
C ASP A 428 -23.94 6.63 23.38
N TRP A 429 -24.34 7.83 22.93
CA TRP A 429 -24.37 8.18 21.50
C TRP A 429 -22.97 8.21 20.84
N ALA A 430 -21.91 8.45 21.60
CA ALA A 430 -20.53 8.44 21.10
C ALA A 430 -19.87 7.05 21.12
N THR A 431 -20.56 6.02 21.64
CA THR A 431 -20.04 4.65 21.76
C THR A 431 -20.85 3.60 20.99
N SER A 432 -21.86 4.03 20.23
CA SER A 432 -22.70 3.24 19.30
C SER A 432 -22.43 3.52 17.82
#